data_AF-A0A238J2E6-F1
#
_entry.id   AF-A0A238J2E6-F1
#
_cell.length_a   1.000
_cell.length_b   1.000
_cell.length_c   1.000
_cell.angle_alpha   90.00
_cell.angle_beta   90.00
_cell.angle_gamma   90.00
#
_symmetry.space_group_name_H-M   'P 1'
#
loop_
_entity.id
_entity.type
_entity.pdbx_description
1 polymer ?
#
loop_
_entity_poly.entity_id
_entity_poly.type
_entity_poly.pdbx_seq_one_letter_code
_entity_poly.pdbx_strand_id
1 'polypeptide(L)' 'MKKITLLIAFLGMAACENPQLGIGATFGSGGVSVTPSVSGNVGGARVEVSG' A
#
# COMPACT_ATOMS: atom_id res chain seq x y z
N MET A 1 10.69 -6.85 25.62
CA MET A 1 9.83 -5.88 24.90
C MET A 1 10.25 -5.68 23.45
N LYS A 2 11.49 -5.27 23.14
CA LYS A 2 11.97 -4.99 21.76
C LYS A 2 11.80 -6.13 20.74
N LYS A 3 11.92 -7.39 21.17
CA LYS A 3 11.76 -8.58 20.31
C LYS A 3 10.31 -8.84 19.89
N ILE A 4 9.34 -8.51 20.76
CA ILE A 4 7.91 -8.73 20.50
C ILE A 4 7.38 -7.71 19.50
N THR A 5 7.81 -6.45 19.61
CA THR A 5 7.45 -5.38 18.65
C THR A 5 7.86 -5.73 17.22
N LEU A 6 9.07 -6.28 17.05
CA LEU A 6 9.58 -6.73 15.76
C LEU A 6 8.75 -7.88 15.19
N LEU A 7 8.37 -8.84 16.03
CA LEU A 7 7.54 -9.98 15.66
C LEU A 7 6.15 -9.53 15.20
N ILE A 8 5.54 -8.56 15.89
CA ILE A 8 4.23 -7.99 15.52
C ILE A 8 4.32 -7.22 14.19
N ALA A 9 5.39 -6.45 13.97
CA ALA A 9 5.61 -5.76 12.70
C ALA A 9 5.75 -6.75 11.53
N PHE A 10 6.51 -7.84 11.73
CA PHE A 10 6.63 -8.91 10.73
C PHE A 10 5.30 -9.64 10.48
N LEU A 11 4.52 -9.90 11.52
CA LEU A 11 3.18 -10.49 11.38
C LEU A 11 2.21 -9.54 10.64
N GLY A 12 2.26 -8.24 10.92
CA GLY A 12 1.45 -7.24 10.23
C GLY A 12 1.80 -7.11 8.74
N MET A 13 3.08 -7.26 8.39
CA MET A 13 3.50 -7.32 6.98
C MET A 13 3.07 -8.62 6.29
N ALA A 14 3.10 -9.76 7.00
CA ALA A 14 2.60 -11.04 6.49
C ALA A 14 1.07 -11.08 6.36
N ALA A 15 0.35 -10.25 7.11
CA ALA A 15 -1.09 -10.10 7.01
C ALA A 15 -1.55 -9.32 5.76
N CYS A 16 -0.62 -8.73 5.00
CA CYS A 16 -0.94 -8.05 3.75
C CYS A 16 -1.23 -9.07 2.65
N GLU A 17 -2.51 -9.30 2.41
CA GLU A 17 -3.03 -10.23 1.42
C GLU A 17 -3.42 -9.47 0.15
N ASN A 18 -3.21 -10.11 -1.01
CA ASN A 18 -3.58 -9.59 -2.33
C ASN A 18 -3.06 -8.17 -2.61
N PRO A 19 -1.75 -7.91 -2.53
CA PRO A 19 -1.19 -6.60 -2.88
C PRO A 19 -1.48 -6.30 -4.36
N GLN A 20 -2.03 -5.11 -4.61
CA GLN A 20 -2.33 -4.58 -5.94
C GLN A 20 -1.59 -3.26 -6.12
N LEU A 21 -0.84 -3.17 -7.22
CA LEU A 21 -0.20 -1.94 -7.67
C LEU A 21 -1.13 -1.23 -8.66
N GLY A 22 -1.37 0.05 -8.43
CA GLY A 22 -2.12 0.93 -9.32
C GLY A 22 -1.26 2.10 -9.77
N ILE A 23 -1.43 2.52 -11.02
CA ILE A 23 -0.83 3.72 -11.57
C ILE A 23 -1.94 4.51 -12.25
N GLY A 24 -2.24 5.69 -11.72
CA GLY A 24 -3.04 6.70 -12.40
C GLY A 24 -2.13 7.65 -13.19
N ALA A 25 -2.49 7.96 -14.43
CA ALA A 25 -1.81 8.97 -15.24
C ALA A 25 -2.85 9.91 -15.85
N THR A 26 -2.68 11.22 -15.63
CA THR A 26 -3.53 12.26 -16.20
C THR A 26 -2.70 13.13 -17.15
N PHE A 27 -3.19 13.31 -18.38
CA PHE A 27 -2.54 14.13 -19.41
C PHE A 27 -3.33 15.41 -19.62
N GLY A 28 -2.68 16.57 -19.54
CA GLY A 28 -3.30 17.87 -19.73
C GLY A 28 -2.37 18.86 -20.45
N SER A 29 -2.89 20.07 -20.72
CA SER A 29 -2.13 21.13 -21.40
C SER A 29 -0.88 21.59 -20.65
N GLY A 30 -0.81 21.35 -19.33
CA GLY A 30 0.36 21.61 -18.49
C GLY A 30 1.34 20.44 -18.34
N GLY A 31 1.11 19.30 -19.02
CA GLY A 31 1.97 18.11 -18.94
C GLY A 31 1.27 16.87 -18.39
N VAL A 32 2.06 15.95 -17.82
CA VAL A 32 1.60 14.65 -17.31
C VAL A 32 1.71 14.62 -15.79
N SER A 33 0.63 14.23 -15.11
CA SER A 33 0.64 13.92 -13.68
C SER A 33 0.50 12.41 -13.48
N VAL A 34 1.35 11.84 -12.63
CA VAL A 34 1.35 10.40 -12.31
C VAL A 34 1.10 10.23 -10.82
N THR A 35 0.10 9.43 -10.47
CA THR A 35 -0.31 9.15 -9.09
C THR A 35 -0.19 7.64 -8.87
N PRO A 36 0.92 7.17 -8.27
CA PRO A 36 1.06 5.77 -7.90
C PRO A 36 0.17 5.43 -6.69
N SER A 37 -0.32 4.20 -6.64
CA SER A 37 -1.11 3.70 -5.52
C SER A 37 -0.79 2.24 -5.22
N VAL A 38 -0.86 1.86 -3.95
CA VAL A 38 -0.74 0.47 -3.49
C VAL A 38 -1.97 0.16 -2.65
N SER A 39 -2.64 -0.96 -2.95
CA SER A 39 -3.76 -1.45 -2.14
C SER A 39 -3.62 -2.92 -1.80
N GLY A 40 -4.33 -3.37 -0.78
CA GLY A 40 -4.32 -4.76 -0.32
C GLY A 40 -5.26 -4.95 0.86
N ASN A 41 -5.27 -6.15 1.44
CA ASN A 41 -6.04 -6.45 2.64
C ASN A 41 -5.09 -6.72 3.80
N VAL A 42 -5.36 -6.20 5.00
CA VAL A 42 -4.62 -6.51 6.23
C VAL A 42 -5.62 -6.98 7.27
N GLY A 43 -5.54 -8.26 7.65
CA GLY A 43 -6.46 -8.83 8.65
C GLY A 43 -7.95 -8.72 8.27
N GLY A 44 -8.27 -8.83 6.98
CA GLY A 44 -9.63 -8.69 6.44
C GLY A 44 -10.09 -7.24 6.17
N ALA A 45 -9.30 -6.23 6.52
CA ALA A 45 -9.59 -4.83 6.18
C ALA A 45 -8.84 -4.40 4.91
N ARG A 46 -9.51 -3.73 3.98
CA ARG A 46 -8.86 -3.16 2.78
C ARG A 46 -8.09 -1.89 3.15
N VAL A 47 -6.84 -1.81 2.71
CA VAL A 47 -5.94 -0.67 2.90
C VAL A 47 -5.51 -0.16 1.53
N GLU A 48 -5.45 1.16 1.37
CA GLU A 48 -4.98 1.82 0.15
C GLU A 48 -4.12 3.02 0.51
N VAL A 49 -2.99 3.17 -0.18
CA VAL A 49 -2.03 4.27 -0.01
C VAL A 49 -1.70 4.81 -1.39
N SER A 50 -1.88 6.12 -1.58
CA SER A 50 -1.61 6.81 -2.84
C SER A 50 -0.57 7.92 -2.62
N GLY A 51 0.33 8.09 -3.59
CA GLY A 51 1.43 9.07 -3.58
C GLY A 51 1.19 10.31 -4.41
#